data_AF-F0LLR0-F1
#
_entry.id   AF-F0LLR0-F1
#
_cell.length_a   1.000
_cell.length_b   1.000
_cell.length_c   1.000
_cell.angle_alpha   90.00
_cell.angle_beta   90.00
_cell.angle_gamma   90.00
#
_symmetry.space_group_name_H-M   'P 1'
#
loop_
_entity.id
_entity.type
_entity.pdbx_description
1 polymer ?
#
loop_
_entity_poly.entity_id
_entity_poly.type
_entity_poly.pdbx_seq_one_letter_code
_entity_poly.pdbx_strand_id
1 'polypeptide(L)'
;MISAYYFGAISLILIGLYAVLTKRNLLKILVGLSIMETGVNLLLISVGYVSGRTAPILTEGATPQTTVDPIPQALVLTAIVIGVATMALALTVAINLYEKYKTLDIEKIRGLRG
;
A
#
# COMPACT_ATOMS: atom_id res chain seq x y z
N MET A 1 -10.45 -17.71 -10.07
CA MET A 1 -9.85 -17.29 -8.78
C MET A 1 -8.82 -16.19 -8.99
N ILE A 2 -7.83 -16.38 -9.86
CA ILE A 2 -6.82 -15.35 -10.23
C ILE A 2 -7.45 -14.02 -10.68
N SER A 3 -8.50 -14.05 -11.50
CA SER A 3 -9.23 -12.85 -11.93
C SER A 3 -9.85 -12.03 -10.79
N ALA A 4 -10.26 -12.67 -9.68
CA ALA A 4 -10.84 -11.99 -8.53
C ALA A 4 -9.77 -11.21 -7.75
N TYR A 5 -8.54 -11.72 -7.66
CA TYR A 5 -7.43 -11.02 -7.02
C TYR A 5 -7.03 -9.77 -7.79
N TYR A 6 -6.97 -9.84 -9.13
CA TYR A 6 -6.72 -8.66 -9.97
C TYR A 6 -7.81 -7.60 -9.80
N PHE A 7 -9.09 -8.01 -9.82
CA PHE A 7 -10.20 -7.08 -9.62
C PHE A 7 -10.16 -6.43 -8.23
N GLY A 8 -9.87 -7.21 -7.18
CA GLY A 8 -9.70 -6.72 -5.81
C GLY A 8 -8.55 -5.73 -5.67
N ALA A 9 -7.39 -6.04 -6.25
CA ALA A 9 -6.21 -5.18 -6.24
C ALA A 9 -6.50 -3.82 -6.90
N ILE A 10 -7.06 -3.84 -8.12
CA ILE A 10 -7.42 -2.62 -8.86
C ILE A 10 -8.46 -1.81 -8.10
N SER A 11 -9.46 -2.47 -7.51
CA SER A 11 -10.48 -1.80 -6.71
C SER A 11 -9.88 -1.08 -5.49
N LEU A 12 -8.94 -1.72 -4.78
CA LEU A 12 -8.24 -1.08 -3.65
C LEU A 12 -7.40 0.13 -4.08
N ILE A 13 -6.68 0.01 -5.20
CA ILE A 13 -5.91 1.12 -5.77
C ILE A 13 -6.83 2.30 -6.11
N LEU A 14 -7.98 2.03 -6.75
CA LEU A 14 -8.95 3.06 -7.11
C LEU A 14 -9.59 3.71 -5.88
N ILE A 15 -9.93 2.94 -4.83
CA ILE A 15 -10.47 3.47 -3.58
C ILE A 15 -9.44 4.36 -2.88
N GLY A 16 -8.18 3.93 -2.82
CA GLY A 16 -7.09 4.72 -2.23
C GLY A 16 -6.87 6.03 -3.01
N LEU A 17 -6.81 5.95 -4.34
CA LEU A 17 -6.69 7.13 -5.21
C LEU A 17 -7.88 8.09 -5.03
N TYR A 18 -9.10 7.57 -4.97
CA TYR A 18 -10.30 8.37 -4.72
C TYR A 18 -10.25 9.08 -3.36
N ALA A 19 -9.78 8.38 -2.31
CA ALA A 19 -9.63 8.96 -0.98
C ALA A 19 -8.61 10.11 -0.96
N VAL A 20 -7.48 9.97 -1.67
CA VAL A 20 -6.46 11.00 -1.80
C VAL A 20 -6.99 12.25 -2.50
N LEU A 21 -7.77 12.08 -3.57
CA LEU A 21 -8.31 13.20 -4.35
C LEU A 21 -9.47 13.93 -3.66
N THR A 22 -10.32 13.19 -2.93
CA THR A 22 -11.60 13.73 -2.46
C THR A 22 -11.53 14.23 -1.01
N LYS A 23 -10.67 13.65 -0.17
CA LYS A 23 -10.64 13.99 1.26
C LYS A 23 -9.75 15.20 1.49
N ARG A 24 -10.22 16.14 2.32
CA ARG A 24 -9.49 17.36 2.70
C ARG A 24 -8.65 17.21 3.97
N ASN A 25 -9.03 16.25 4.83
CA ASN A 25 -8.32 15.98 6.07
C ASN A 25 -7.06 15.14 5.78
N LEU A 26 -5.89 15.66 6.16
CA LEU A 26 -4.59 15.03 5.97
C LEU A 26 -4.55 13.57 6.43
N LEU A 27 -5.12 13.25 7.60
CA LEU A 27 -5.13 11.86 8.09
C LEU A 27 -5.93 10.93 7.17
N LYS A 28 -7.04 11.40 6.61
CA LYS A 28 -7.84 10.60 5.67
C LYS A 28 -7.10 10.38 4.35
N ILE A 29 -6.28 11.34 3.93
CA ILE A 29 -5.41 11.18 2.75
C ILE A 29 -4.31 10.14 3.03
N LEU A 30 -3.66 10.21 4.19
CA LEU A 30 -2.65 9.22 4.58
C LEU A 30 -3.23 7.80 4.65
N VAL A 31 -4.43 7.63 5.21
CA VAL A 31 -5.14 6.34 5.16
C VAL A 31 -5.43 5.91 3.72
N GLY A 32 -5.85 6.83 2.86
CA GLY A 32 -6.05 6.56 1.43
C GLY A 32 -4.78 6.07 0.72
N LEU A 33 -3.64 6.69 1.02
CA LEU A 33 -2.31 6.25 0.54
C LEU A 33 -1.96 4.84 1.02
N SER A 34 -2.21 4.53 2.30
CA SER A 34 -1.97 3.19 2.85
C SER A 34 -2.80 2.10 2.15
N ILE A 35 -4.07 2.40 1.88
CA ILE A 35 -4.98 1.48 1.16
C ILE A 35 -4.49 1.28 -0.28
N MET A 36 -4.07 2.35 -0.95
CA MET A 36 -3.52 2.26 -2.30
C MET A 36 -2.26 1.38 -2.34
N GLU A 37 -1.33 1.59 -1.40
CA GLU A 37 -0.11 0.79 -1.28
C GLU A 37 -0.43 -0.71 -1.06
N THR A 38 -1.40 -0.99 -0.19
CA THR A 38 -1.88 -2.37 0.04
C THR A 38 -2.42 -3.00 -1.24
N GLY A 39 -3.16 -2.24 -2.05
CA GLY A 39 -3.64 -2.69 -3.36
C GLY A 39 -2.52 -2.99 -4.36
N VAL A 40 -1.47 -2.18 -4.39
CA VAL A 40 -0.27 -2.41 -5.21
C VAL A 40 0.48 -3.67 -4.76
N ASN A 41 0.66 -3.85 -3.45
CA ASN A 41 1.28 -5.04 -2.89
C ASN A 41 0.48 -6.31 -3.25
N LEU A 42 -0.85 -6.25 -3.17
CA LEU A 42 -1.73 -7.35 -3.56
C LEU A 42 -1.65 -7.65 -5.06
N LEU A 43 -1.55 -6.62 -5.90
CA LEU A 43 -1.35 -6.77 -7.35
C LEU A 43 -0.04 -7.51 -7.65
N LEU A 44 1.07 -7.12 -7.00
CA LEU A 44 2.38 -7.75 -7.18
C LEU A 44 2.37 -9.22 -6.77
N ILE A 45 1.81 -9.56 -5.61
CA ILE A 45 1.69 -10.98 -5.19
C ILE A 45 0.85 -11.77 -6.21
N SER A 46 -0.22 -11.17 -6.72
CA SER A 46 -1.13 -11.84 -7.67
C SER A 46 -0.44 -12.19 -8.99
N VAL A 47 0.56 -11.41 -9.42
CA VAL A 47 1.36 -11.70 -10.63
C VAL A 47 2.25 -12.93 -10.44
N GLY A 48 2.82 -13.13 -9.24
CA GLY A 48 3.67 -14.30 -8.92
C GLY A 48 2.90 -15.57 -8.55
N TYR A 49 1.58 -15.46 -8.37
CA TYR A 49 0.76 -16.58 -7.90
C TYR A 49 0.48 -17.56 -9.03
N VAL A 50 0.83 -18.83 -8.80
CA VAL A 50 0.44 -19.94 -9.69
C VAL A 50 -0.42 -20.94 -8.92
N SER A 51 -1.57 -21.27 -9.50
CA SER A 51 -2.53 -22.19 -8.86
C SER A 51 -1.93 -23.58 -8.67
N GLY A 52 -2.07 -24.13 -7.46
CA GLY A 52 -1.59 -25.48 -7.12
C GLY A 52 -0.12 -25.57 -6.69
N ARG A 53 0.55 -24.42 -6.48
CA ARG A 53 1.94 -24.37 -5.98
C ARG A 53 2.01 -23.85 -4.55
N THR A 54 2.94 -24.39 -3.79
CA THR A 54 3.21 -24.08 -2.38
C THR A 54 4.14 -22.87 -2.27
N ALA A 55 4.25 -22.29 -1.06
CA ALA A 55 5.17 -21.20 -0.77
C ALA A 55 6.63 -21.58 -1.10
N PRO A 56 7.49 -20.62 -1.51
CA PRO A 56 8.88 -20.84 -1.85
C PRO A 56 9.75 -20.93 -0.60
N ILE A 57 9.48 -21.98 0.16
CA ILE A 57 10.22 -22.37 1.34
C ILE A 57 10.80 -23.74 1.01
N LEU A 58 12.12 -23.87 1.14
CA LEU A 58 12.82 -25.14 0.95
C LEU A 58 12.47 -26.07 2.13
N THR A 59 11.40 -26.84 1.99
CA THR A 59 11.01 -27.93 2.90
C THR A 59 11.37 -29.26 2.25
N GLU A 60 11.62 -30.30 3.05
CA GLU A 60 11.88 -31.65 2.50
C GLU A 60 10.73 -32.07 1.57
N GLY A 61 11.06 -32.29 0.28
CA GLY A 61 10.07 -32.61 -0.77
C GLY A 61 9.63 -31.44 -1.67
N ALA A 62 10.08 -30.21 -1.41
CA ALA A 62 9.79 -29.05 -2.27
C ALA A 62 10.69 -29.08 -3.52
N THR A 63 10.07 -29.25 -4.70
CA THR A 63 10.76 -29.14 -6.00
C THR A 63 10.50 -27.75 -6.61
N PRO A 64 11.36 -27.22 -7.48
CA PRO A 64 11.12 -25.95 -8.17
C PRO A 64 9.77 -25.89 -8.92
N GLN A 65 9.23 -27.04 -9.32
CA GLN A 65 7.95 -27.15 -10.03
C GLN A 65 6.72 -27.04 -9.12
N THR A 66 6.87 -27.32 -7.82
CA THR A 66 5.77 -27.28 -6.83
C THR A 66 5.63 -25.93 -6.14
N THR A 67 6.41 -24.93 -6.54
CA THR A 67 6.63 -23.72 -5.76
C THR A 67 6.32 -22.44 -6.55
N VAL A 68 5.68 -21.45 -5.92
CA VAL A 68 5.38 -20.14 -6.56
C VAL A 68 6.65 -19.32 -6.79
N ASP A 69 6.58 -18.32 -7.68
CA ASP A 69 7.73 -17.48 -8.01
C ASP A 69 8.22 -16.70 -6.76
N PRO A 70 9.49 -16.88 -6.33
CA PRO A 70 10.03 -16.14 -5.18
C PRO A 70 10.28 -14.66 -5.47
N ILE A 71 10.37 -14.25 -6.74
CA ILE A 71 10.75 -12.89 -7.13
C ILE A 71 9.69 -11.86 -6.65
N PRO A 72 8.38 -12.03 -6.94
CA PRO A 72 7.36 -11.09 -6.46
C PRO A 72 7.24 -11.06 -4.94
N GLN A 73 7.55 -12.16 -4.26
CA GLN A 73 7.48 -12.22 -2.80
C GLN A 73 8.59 -11.40 -2.14
N ALA A 74 9.81 -11.45 -2.68
CA ALA A 74 10.92 -10.60 -2.25
C ALA A 74 10.64 -9.11 -2.53
N LEU A 75 10.08 -8.78 -3.71
CA LEU A 75 9.68 -7.42 -4.08
C LEU A 75 8.62 -6.83 -3.15
N VAL A 76 7.65 -7.63 -2.71
CA VAL A 76 6.58 -7.14 -1.83
C VAL A 76 7.07 -6.95 -0.39
N LEU A 77 7.97 -7.82 0.09
CA LEU A 77 8.57 -7.65 1.41
C LEU A 77 9.31 -6.30 1.52
N THR A 78 10.05 -5.90 0.48
CA THR A 78 10.71 -4.59 0.47
C THR A 78 9.73 -3.44 0.32
N ALA A 79 8.69 -3.60 -0.51
CA ALA A 79 7.64 -2.60 -0.68
C ALA A 79 6.93 -2.28 0.64
N ILE A 80 6.57 -3.29 1.43
CA ILE A 80 5.90 -3.12 2.73
C ILE A 80 6.76 -2.31 3.70
N VAL A 81 8.06 -2.60 3.77
CA VAL A 81 8.97 -1.88 4.68
C VAL A 81 9.11 -0.41 4.28
N ILE A 82 9.24 -0.13 2.97
CA ILE A 82 9.29 1.23 2.44
C ILE A 82 7.97 1.98 2.71
N GLY A 83 6.83 1.30 2.53
CA GLY A 83 5.50 1.83 2.83
C GLY A 83 5.34 2.30 4.28
N VAL A 84 5.67 1.42 5.22
CA VAL A 84 5.60 1.76 6.66
C VAL A 84 6.55 2.91 7.01
N ALA A 85 7.77 2.91 6.47
CA ALA A 85 8.74 3.99 6.72
C ALA A 85 8.25 5.34 6.17
N THR A 86 7.73 5.37 4.95
CA THR A 86 7.18 6.59 4.33
C THR A 86 5.91 7.08 5.05
N MET A 87 5.05 6.17 5.51
CA MET A 87 3.87 6.50 6.31
C MET A 87 4.26 7.11 7.66
N ALA A 88 5.26 6.56 8.34
CA ALA A 88 5.75 7.09 9.62
C ALA A 88 6.30 8.53 9.45
N LEU A 89 7.05 8.77 8.37
CA LEU A 89 7.52 10.11 8.03
C LEU A 89 6.34 11.06 7.74
N ALA A 90 5.38 10.63 6.94
CA ALA A 90 4.21 11.44 6.58
C ALA A 90 3.34 11.78 7.80
N LEU A 91 3.17 10.83 8.74
CA LEU A 91 2.49 11.06 10.01
C LEU A 91 3.24 12.06 10.88
N THR A 92 4.56 11.94 10.98
CA THR A 92 5.40 12.92 11.71
C THR A 92 5.20 14.33 11.16
N VAL A 93 5.19 14.46 9.83
CA VAL A 93 4.90 15.74 9.16
C VAL A 93 3.49 16.22 9.50
N ALA A 94 2.48 15.36 9.45
CA ALA A 94 1.10 15.72 9.80
C ALA A 94 0.97 16.22 11.25
N ILE A 95 1.67 15.57 12.20
CA ILE A 95 1.72 16.00 13.61
C ILE A 95 2.36 17.39 13.72
N ASN A 96 3.52 17.61 13.10
CA ASN A 96 4.20 18.91 13.09
C ASN A 96 3.33 20.03 12.49
N LEU A 97 2.57 19.74 11.41
CA LEU A 97 1.62 20.69 10.84
C LEU A 97 0.48 21.00 11.81
N TYR A 98 -0.05 19.99 12.50
CA TYR A 98 -1.10 20.20 13.49
C TYR A 98 -0.61 21.03 14.68
N GLU A 99 0.62 20.83 15.14
CA GLU A 99 1.18 21.64 16.21
C GLU A 99 1.28 23.13 15.83
N LYS A 100 1.71 23.41 14.60
CA LYS A 100 1.90 24.78 14.10
C LYS A 100 0.61 25.50 13.70
N TYR A 101 -0.30 24.81 13.02
CA TYR A 101 -1.50 25.41 12.43
C TYR A 101 -2.80 25.04 13.15
N LYS A 102 -2.77 24.10 14.11
CA LYS A 102 -3.94 23.58 14.86
C LYS A 102 -5.09 23.08 13.97
N THR A 103 -4.77 22.73 12.72
CA THR A 103 -5.72 22.19 11.74
C THR A 103 -5.05 21.10 10.92
N LEU A 104 -5.82 20.08 10.54
CA LEU A 104 -5.43 19.01 9.61
C LEU A 104 -6.11 19.17 8.25
N ASP A 105 -6.80 20.30 8.03
CA ASP A 105 -7.45 20.63 6.77
C ASP A 105 -6.47 21.36 5.85
N ILE A 106 -6.19 20.75 4.70
CA ILE A 106 -5.20 21.21 3.72
C ILE A 106 -5.57 22.57 3.13
N GLU A 107 -6.87 22.84 2.98
CA GLU A 107 -7.36 24.08 2.38
C GLU A 107 -7.10 25.27 3.32
N LYS A 108 -7.34 25.07 4.63
CA LYS A 108 -7.04 26.06 5.67
C LYS A 108 -5.54 26.32 5.79
N ILE A 109 -4.71 25.29 5.65
CA ILE A 109 -3.24 25.43 5.67
C ILE A 109 -2.74 26.22 4.46
N ARG A 110 -3.31 26.00 3.26
CA ARG A 110 -2.95 26.77 2.05
C ARG A 110 -3.30 28.26 2.19
N GLY A 111 -4.40 28.59 2.85
CA GLY A 111 -4.84 29.97 3.08
C GLY A 111 -3.99 30.79 4.05
N LEU A 112 -3.13 30.15 4.86
CA LEU A 112 -2.25 30.82 5.82
C LEU A 112 -0.86 31.15 5.25
N ARG A 113 -0.60 30.77 3.99
CA ARG A 113 0.52 31.27 3.19
C ARG A 113 0.06 32.50 2.41
N GLY A 114 -0.17 33.58 3.15
CA GLY A 114 -0.39 34.94 2.65
C GLY A 114 0.42 35.89 3.52
#